data_AF-A0A7S7RM61-F1
#
_entry.id   AF-A0A7S7RM61-F1
#
_cell.length_a   1.000
_cell.length_b   1.000
_cell.length_c   1.000
_cell.angle_alpha   90.00
_cell.angle_beta   90.00
_cell.angle_gamma   90.00
#
_symmetry.space_group_name_H-M   'P 1'
#
loop_
_entity.id
_entity.type
_entity.pdbx_description
1 polymer ?
#
loop_
_entity_poly.entity_id
_entity_poly.type
_entity_poly.pdbx_seq_one_letter_code
_entity_poly.pdbx_strand_id
1 'polypeptide(L)'
;MATYISNGKELLDVEYDDIVEINDIVDGMRVISKDVRDDEYAVFMLELNGNICCYVFDEVFIIGRVSGFETLQDAIYAWNNNEI
;
A
#
# COMPACT_ATOMS: atom_id res chain seq x y z
N MET A 1 -6.87 -9.41 -10.65
CA MET A 1 -7.04 -9.29 -9.20
C MET A 1 -6.19 -10.36 -8.56
N ALA A 2 -4.97 -9.97 -8.20
CA ALA A 2 -4.05 -10.79 -7.45
C ALA A 2 -4.37 -10.68 -5.95
N THR A 3 -3.84 -11.62 -5.17
CA THR A 3 -3.92 -11.60 -3.71
C THR A 3 -2.52 -11.80 -3.17
N TYR A 4 -2.06 -10.83 -2.42
CA TYR A 4 -0.74 -10.74 -1.85
C TYR A 4 -0.83 -10.92 -0.33
N ILE A 5 0.19 -11.57 0.22
CA ILE A 5 0.36 -11.75 1.66
C ILE A 5 1.72 -11.18 2.00
N SER A 6 1.82 -10.40 3.07
CA SER A 6 3.08 -9.88 3.57
C SER A 6 3.48 -10.54 4.90
N ASN A 7 4.78 -10.54 5.18
CA ASN A 7 5.29 -10.83 6.53
C ASN A 7 5.43 -9.55 7.39
N GLY A 8 4.86 -8.42 6.93
CA GLY A 8 5.04 -7.09 7.51
C GLY A 8 6.34 -6.39 7.13
N LYS A 9 7.19 -7.00 6.29
CA LYS A 9 8.42 -6.40 5.72
C LYS A 9 8.51 -6.52 4.21
N GLU A 10 7.89 -7.54 3.62
CA GLU A 10 7.89 -7.78 2.18
C GLU A 10 6.65 -8.59 1.79
N LEU A 11 6.29 -8.55 0.51
CA LEU A 11 5.33 -9.46 -0.08
C LEU A 11 5.95 -10.86 -0.24
N LEU A 12 5.16 -11.90 0.07
CA LEU A 12 5.58 -13.29 0.02
C LEU A 12 5.07 -13.97 -1.26
N ASP A 13 5.83 -14.94 -1.75
CA ASP A 13 5.48 -15.77 -2.92
C ASP A 13 5.14 -14.94 -4.18
N VAL A 14 5.82 -13.80 -4.37
CA VAL A 14 5.72 -12.93 -5.54
C VAL A 14 7.05 -12.84 -6.30
N GLU A 15 7.00 -12.45 -7.57
CA GLU A 15 8.23 -12.12 -8.31
C GLU A 15 8.77 -10.76 -7.85
N TYR A 16 10.09 -10.53 -7.98
CA TYR A 16 10.70 -9.27 -7.54
C TYR A 16 10.16 -8.04 -8.29
N ASP A 17 9.64 -8.22 -9.49
CA ASP A 17 9.05 -7.19 -10.35
C ASP A 17 7.52 -7.14 -10.29
N ASP A 18 6.88 -7.90 -9.40
CA ASP A 18 5.44 -7.81 -9.20
C ASP A 18 5.07 -6.46 -8.56
N ILE A 19 4.15 -5.74 -9.20
CA ILE A 19 3.66 -4.45 -8.73
C ILE A 19 2.20 -4.60 -8.33
N VAL A 20 1.87 -4.17 -7.12
CA VAL A 20 0.50 -4.15 -6.62
C VAL A 20 -0.35 -3.17 -7.44
N GLU A 21 -1.46 -3.65 -7.99
CA GLU A 21 -2.38 -2.85 -8.81
C GLU A 21 -3.67 -2.50 -8.09
N ILE A 22 -4.38 -1.49 -8.61
CA ILE A 22 -5.68 -1.09 -8.08
C ILE A 22 -6.67 -2.25 -8.21
N ASN A 23 -7.44 -2.49 -7.15
CA ASN A 23 -8.35 -3.63 -6.94
C ASN A 23 -7.70 -4.93 -6.48
N ASP A 24 -6.39 -5.04 -6.41
CA ASP A 24 -5.76 -6.21 -5.78
C ASP A 24 -6.05 -6.24 -4.28
N ILE A 25 -5.73 -7.38 -3.66
CA ILE A 25 -5.88 -7.60 -2.23
C ILE A 25 -4.49 -7.80 -1.64
N VAL A 26 -4.11 -7.01 -0.64
CA VAL A 26 -2.87 -7.20 0.14
C VAL A 26 -3.26 -7.38 1.60
N ASP A 27 -2.85 -8.48 2.22
CA ASP A 27 -3.16 -8.79 3.63
C ASP A 27 -4.67 -8.73 3.95
N GLY A 28 -5.51 -9.08 2.98
CA GLY A 28 -6.98 -9.02 3.11
C GLY A 28 -7.59 -7.63 2.96
N MET A 29 -6.77 -6.61 2.65
CA MET A 29 -7.19 -5.22 2.42
C MET A 29 -7.25 -4.94 0.91
N ARG A 30 -8.30 -4.24 0.46
CA ARG A 30 -8.47 -3.94 -0.96
C ARG A 30 -7.68 -2.71 -1.34
N VAL A 31 -6.87 -2.79 -2.38
CA VAL A 31 -6.18 -1.64 -2.96
C VAL A 31 -7.18 -0.74 -3.66
N ILE A 32 -7.27 0.51 -3.21
CA ILE A 32 -8.20 1.52 -3.72
C ILE A 32 -7.50 2.61 -4.53
N SER A 33 -6.21 2.83 -4.29
CA SER A 33 -5.39 3.78 -5.04
C SER A 33 -3.92 3.39 -4.94
N LYS A 34 -3.11 3.91 -5.85
CA LYS A 34 -1.65 3.85 -5.78
C LYS A 34 -1.05 5.16 -6.29
N ASP A 35 0.14 5.47 -5.82
CA ASP A 35 0.93 6.61 -6.25
C ASP A 35 2.41 6.21 -6.31
N VAL A 36 3.20 6.85 -7.18
CA VAL A 36 4.62 6.50 -7.40
C VAL A 36 5.44 7.77 -7.23
N ARG A 37 6.51 7.69 -6.43
CA ARG A 37 7.49 8.76 -6.24
C ARG A 37 8.89 8.18 -6.37
N ASP A 38 9.61 8.63 -7.39
CA ASP A 38 10.95 8.13 -7.71
C ASP A 38 10.94 6.59 -7.89
N ASP A 39 11.67 5.86 -7.05
CA ASP A 39 11.73 4.38 -7.07
C ASP A 39 10.74 3.71 -6.09
N GLU A 40 10.04 4.51 -5.28
CA GLU A 40 9.09 4.03 -4.27
C GLU A 40 7.65 4.18 -4.75
N TYR A 41 6.77 3.28 -4.31
CA TYR A 41 5.34 3.42 -4.59
C TYR A 41 4.48 3.22 -3.34
N ALA A 42 3.54 4.14 -3.16
CA ALA A 42 2.56 4.12 -2.09
C ALA A 42 1.28 3.41 -2.55
N VAL A 43 0.86 2.41 -1.79
CA VAL A 43 -0.35 1.63 -2.03
C VAL A 43 -1.35 1.96 -0.93
N PHE A 44 -2.49 2.51 -1.34
CA PHE A 44 -3.58 2.88 -0.43
C PHE A 44 -4.63 1.79 -0.44
N MET A 45 -4.96 1.29 0.74
CA MET A 45 -5.83 0.15 0.90
C MET A 45 -6.94 0.42 1.91
N LEU A 46 -8.10 -0.19 1.68
CA LEU A 46 -9.25 -0.12 2.57
C LEU A 46 -9.20 -1.27 3.57
N GLU A 47 -9.13 -0.92 4.85
CA GLU A 47 -9.22 -1.85 5.97
C GLU A 47 -10.68 -2.29 6.22
N LEU A 48 -10.87 -3.42 6.91
CA LEU A 48 -12.20 -3.96 7.23
C LEU A 48 -13.04 -3.04 8.15
N ASN A 49 -12.37 -2.18 8.92
CA ASN A 49 -13.02 -1.20 9.79
C ASN A 49 -13.48 0.07 9.04
N GLY A 50 -13.19 0.18 7.73
CA GLY A 50 -13.52 1.35 6.91
C GLY A 50 -12.43 2.42 6.86
N ASN A 51 -11.35 2.28 7.63
CA ASN A 51 -10.19 3.17 7.56
C ASN A 51 -9.32 2.84 6.35
N ILE A 52 -8.42 3.76 6.05
CA ILE A 52 -7.44 3.60 4.99
C ILE A 52 -6.05 3.46 5.60
N CYS A 53 -5.28 2.55 5.03
CA CYS A 53 -3.86 2.39 5.31
C CYS A 53 -3.04 2.64 4.04
N CYS A 54 -1.79 3.05 4.25
CA CYS A 54 -0.81 3.31 3.22
C CYS A 54 0.41 2.45 3.49
N TYR A 55 0.80 1.63 2.52
CA TYR A 55 2.06 0.90 2.53
C TYR A 55 2.97 1.53 1.48
N VAL A 56 4.21 1.82 1.84
CA VAL A 56 5.23 2.29 0.92
C VAL A 56 6.11 1.12 0.58
N PHE A 57 6.25 0.87 -0.71
CA PHE A 57 7.02 -0.22 -1.27
C PHE A 57 8.25 0.29 -2.02
N ASP A 58 9.36 -0.41 -1.85
CA ASP A 58 10.51 -0.43 -2.74
C ASP A 58 10.57 -1.84 -3.33
N GLU A 59 10.22 -1.98 -4.61
CA GLU A 59 9.93 -3.28 -5.25
C GLU A 59 8.86 -4.08 -4.46
N VAL A 60 9.24 -5.22 -3.88
CA VAL A 60 8.38 -6.09 -3.05
C VAL A 60 8.53 -5.80 -1.55
N PHE A 61 9.47 -4.95 -1.15
CA PHE A 61 9.77 -4.65 0.24
C PHE A 61 8.90 -3.51 0.75
N ILE A 62 8.30 -3.70 1.93
CA ILE A 62 7.54 -2.69 2.66
C ILE A 62 8.53 -1.88 3.49
N ILE A 63 8.79 -0.65 3.06
CA ILE A 63 9.71 0.28 3.72
C ILE A 63 8.98 1.29 4.62
N GLY A 64 7.68 1.46 4.44
CA GLY A 64 6.84 2.36 5.24
C GLY A 64 5.43 1.82 5.41
N ARG A 65 4.82 2.08 6.58
CA ARG A 65 3.41 1.73 6.85
C ARG A 65 2.78 2.74 7.79
N VAL A 66 1.66 3.30 7.37
CA VAL A 66 0.79 4.14 8.21
C VAL A 66 -0.65 3.69 8.04
N SER A 67 -1.40 3.63 9.13
CA SER A 67 -2.82 3.20 9.14
C SER A 67 -3.67 4.14 9.97
N GLY A 68 -4.98 4.16 9.70
CA GLY A 68 -5.94 4.95 10.48
C GLY A 68 -6.36 6.26 9.81
N PHE A 69 -6.15 6.41 8.50
CA PHE A 69 -6.71 7.54 7.76
C PHE A 69 -8.22 7.39 7.62
N GLU A 70 -8.97 8.47 7.86
CA GLU A 70 -10.42 8.48 7.70
C GLU A 70 -10.84 8.56 6.22
N THR A 71 -10.02 9.22 5.38
CA THR A 71 -10.29 9.37 3.95
C THR A 71 -9.05 9.10 3.09
N LEU A 72 -9.28 8.74 1.82
CA LEU A 72 -8.20 8.50 0.85
C LEU A 72 -7.41 9.79 0.61
N GLN A 73 -8.11 10.92 0.62
CA GLN A 73 -7.51 12.22 0.41
C GLN A 73 -6.51 12.56 1.52
N ASP A 74 -6.82 12.24 2.79
CA ASP A 74 -5.89 12.45 3.90
C ASP A 74 -4.62 11.60 3.75
N ALA A 75 -4.79 10.33 3.37
CA ALA A 75 -3.67 9.42 3.14
C ALA A 75 -2.76 9.91 2.00
N ILE A 76 -3.35 10.37 0.90
CA ILE A 76 -2.62 10.93 -0.25
C ILE A 76 -1.91 12.23 0.14
N TYR A 77 -2.51 13.09 0.96
CA TYR A 77 -1.84 14.30 1.43
C TYR A 77 -0.63 13.98 2.32
N ALA A 78 -0.77 13.05 3.27
CA ALA A 78 0.32 12.63 4.12
C ALA A 78 1.49 12.05 3.30
N TRP A 79 1.19 11.23 2.29
CA TRP A 79 2.19 10.76 1.33
C TRP A 79 2.87 11.93 0.60
N ASN A 80 2.10 12.87 0.05
CA ASN A 80 2.62 14.04 -0.69
C ASN A 80 3.45 15.02 0.15
N ASN A 81 3.24 15.05 1.45
CA ASN A 81 3.97 15.93 2.37
C ASN A 81 5.22 15.28 2.99
N ASN A 82 5.60 14.06 2.59
CA ASN A 82 6.66 13.26 3.23
C ASN A 82 6.41 12.99 4.73
N GLU A 83 5.14 12.76 5.10
CA GLU A 83 4.73 12.40 6.47
C GLU A 83 4.60 10.87 6.66
N ILE A 84 4.89 10.10 5.61
CA ILE A 84 4.90 8.63 5.55
C ILE A 84 6.29 8.17 5.13
#